data_AF-A0A9Q0NQD7-F1
#
_entry.id   AF-A0A9Q0NQD7-F1
#
_cell.length_a   1.000
_cell.length_b   1.000
_cell.length_c   1.000
_cell.angle_alpha   90.00
_cell.angle_beta   90.00
_cell.angle_gamma   90.00
#
_symmetry.space_group_name_H-M   'P 1'
#
loop_
_entity.id
_entity.type
_entity.pdbx_description
1 polymer ?
#
loop_
_entity_poly.entity_id
_entity_poly.type
_entity_poly.pdbx_seq_one_letter_code
_entity_poly.pdbx_strand_id
1 'polypeptide(L)'
;MAPDTTTTFDSNTNTDLVKQASISSCAYVTFLAGDGDYWKGVVGLAKGLRKAGSKYPLVVALLPDVPEHHRKILVSQGCILREIEPVHPPENQTQFAMAYYVINYSKLRIWEFVEYSKMIYLDGDIQVFDNFDHLFDMPDGYFYAVMDCFCEKTWSSSPQYKIGYCQQCPGKGQVDG
;
A
#
# COMPACT_ATOMS: atom_id res chain seq x y z
N MET A 1 63.42 6.48 -13.33
CA MET A 1 62.38 6.06 -14.28
C MET A 1 61.76 4.79 -13.74
N ALA A 2 60.55 4.88 -13.17
CA ALA A 2 59.77 3.74 -12.70
C ALA A 2 58.89 3.20 -13.85
N PRO A 3 58.51 1.92 -13.86
CA PRO A 3 57.66 1.37 -14.90
C PRO A 3 56.18 1.64 -14.61
N ASP A 4 55.44 2.08 -15.62
CA ASP A 4 53.98 2.20 -15.60
C ASP A 4 53.35 0.81 -15.63
N THR A 5 52.50 0.52 -14.64
CA THR A 5 51.68 -0.69 -14.59
C THR A 5 50.27 -0.32 -15.02
N THR A 6 49.90 -0.66 -16.25
CA THR A 6 48.53 -0.46 -16.77
C THR A 6 47.63 -1.56 -16.23
N THR A 7 46.89 -1.26 -15.17
CA THR A 7 45.83 -2.13 -14.64
C THR A 7 44.59 -1.97 -15.51
N THR A 8 44.24 -2.99 -16.27
CA THR A 8 42.95 -3.10 -16.97
C THR A 8 41.84 -3.28 -15.95
N PHE A 9 40.93 -2.32 -15.85
CA PHE A 9 39.70 -2.45 -15.07
C PHE A 9 38.69 -3.30 -15.83
N ASP A 10 38.37 -4.47 -15.27
CA ASP A 10 37.31 -5.35 -15.75
C ASP A 10 35.94 -4.64 -15.64
N SER A 11 35.30 -4.45 -16.79
CA SER A 11 34.02 -3.78 -16.98
C SER A 11 32.78 -4.60 -16.55
N ASN A 12 32.98 -5.74 -15.89
CA ASN A 12 31.91 -6.67 -15.50
C ASN A 12 31.31 -6.43 -14.10
N THR A 13 31.90 -5.56 -13.29
CA THR A 13 31.41 -5.29 -11.92
C THR A 13 30.22 -4.33 -11.88
N ASN A 14 30.05 -3.49 -12.92
CA ASN A 14 28.97 -2.51 -12.97
C ASN A 14 27.60 -3.14 -13.28
N THR A 15 27.56 -4.25 -14.03
CA THR A 15 26.28 -4.93 -14.35
C THR A 15 25.70 -5.68 -13.16
N ASP A 16 26.52 -6.25 -12.28
CA ASP A 16 26.05 -6.95 -11.08
C ASP A 16 25.68 -5.97 -9.96
N LEU A 17 26.38 -4.83 -9.85
CA LEU A 17 25.99 -3.75 -8.93
C LEU A 17 24.73 -3.01 -9.39
N VAL A 18 24.52 -2.84 -10.70
CA VAL A 18 23.25 -2.33 -11.26
C VAL A 18 22.14 -3.37 -11.14
N LYS A 19 22.43 -4.67 -11.21
CA LYS A 19 21.48 -5.75 -10.88
C LYS A 19 21.13 -5.80 -9.39
N GLN A 20 22.09 -5.54 -8.50
CA GLN A 20 21.83 -5.44 -7.05
C GLN A 20 21.09 -4.15 -6.67
N ALA A 21 21.31 -3.06 -7.40
CA ALA A 21 20.51 -1.84 -7.31
C ALA A 21 19.09 -2.01 -7.89
N SER A 22 18.81 -3.11 -8.60
CA SER A 22 17.50 -3.45 -9.16
C SER A 22 16.60 -4.30 -8.26
N ILE A 23 16.96 -4.48 -6.97
CA ILE A 23 15.97 -4.89 -5.96
C ILE A 23 15.08 -3.68 -5.66
N SER A 24 14.35 -3.23 -6.68
CA SER A 24 12.92 -3.00 -6.68
C SER A 24 12.25 -3.53 -5.42
N SER A 25 12.37 -2.79 -4.33
CA SER A 25 11.79 -3.22 -3.06
C SER A 25 10.27 -3.20 -3.22
N CYS A 26 9.59 -4.23 -2.74
CA CYS A 26 8.14 -4.29 -2.72
C CYS A 26 7.70 -4.16 -1.26
N ALA A 27 6.56 -3.53 -1.03
CA ALA A 27 6.02 -3.35 0.31
C ALA A 27 4.50 -3.45 0.33
N TYR A 28 3.99 -3.97 1.43
CA TYR A 28 2.63 -3.67 1.83
C TYR A 28 2.60 -2.27 2.43
N VAL A 29 1.58 -1.49 2.08
CA VAL A 29 1.41 -0.13 2.60
C VAL A 29 0.03 0.01 3.21
N THR A 30 -0.05 0.67 4.36
CA THR A 30 -1.30 1.08 4.98
C THR A 30 -1.20 2.54 5.42
N PHE A 31 -2.32 3.14 5.78
CA PHE A 31 -2.40 4.55 6.19
C PHE A 31 -3.05 4.68 7.56
N LEU A 32 -2.50 5.58 8.40
CA LEU A 32 -3.00 5.85 9.73
C LEU A 32 -3.03 7.36 10.02
N ALA A 33 -4.13 7.84 10.59
CA ALA A 33 -4.29 9.22 11.03
C ALA A 33 -5.08 9.25 12.34
N GLY A 34 -4.89 10.32 13.10
CA GLY A 34 -5.61 10.59 14.34
C GLY A 34 -5.15 9.77 15.55
N ASP A 35 -5.84 10.02 16.67
CA ASP A 35 -5.57 9.46 18.00
C ASP A 35 -6.55 8.38 18.44
N GLY A 36 -7.46 7.98 17.55
CA GLY A 36 -8.42 6.91 17.79
C GLY A 36 -7.81 5.51 17.73
N ASP A 37 -8.69 4.51 17.74
CA ASP A 37 -8.32 3.09 17.88
C ASP A 37 -7.86 2.39 16.59
N TYR A 38 -7.77 3.11 15.46
CA TYR A 38 -7.47 2.51 14.15
C TYR A 38 -6.09 1.83 14.08
N TRP A 39 -5.16 2.24 14.94
CA TRP A 39 -3.86 1.58 15.09
C TRP A 39 -3.98 0.11 15.51
N LYS A 40 -5.05 -0.27 16.24
CA LYS A 40 -5.30 -1.66 16.65
C LYS A 40 -5.56 -2.54 15.43
N GLY A 41 -6.26 -2.01 14.42
CA GLY A 41 -6.46 -2.68 13.14
C GLY A 41 -5.12 -2.89 12.42
N VAL A 42 -4.29 -1.85 12.35
CA VAL A 42 -2.94 -1.95 11.74
C VAL A 42 -2.07 -3.00 12.45
N VAL A 43 -2.19 -3.13 13.77
CA VAL A 43 -1.54 -4.23 14.52
C VAL A 43 -2.08 -5.60 14.09
N GLY A 44 -3.40 -5.72 13.88
CA GLY A 44 -4.03 -6.93 13.33
C GLY A 44 -3.49 -7.28 11.94
N LEU A 45 -3.42 -6.29 11.05
CA LEU A 45 -2.85 -6.42 9.71
C LEU A 45 -1.38 -6.89 9.75
N ALA A 46 -0.54 -6.23 10.56
CA ALA A 46 0.87 -6.60 10.72
C ALA A 46 1.04 -8.05 11.20
N LYS A 47 0.23 -8.47 12.17
CA LYS A 47 0.21 -9.86 12.66
C LYS A 47 -0.32 -10.84 11.61
N GLY A 48 -1.32 -10.45 10.84
CA GLY A 48 -1.88 -11.24 9.74
C GLY A 48 -0.83 -11.54 8.67
N LEU A 49 -0.17 -10.50 8.16
CA LEU A 49 0.93 -10.63 7.18
C LEU A 49 2.06 -11.52 7.70
N ARG A 50 2.45 -11.35 8.97
CA ARG A 50 3.48 -12.19 9.59
C ARG A 50 3.05 -13.65 9.71
N LYS A 51 1.79 -13.90 10.11
CA LYS A 51 1.24 -15.25 10.25
C LYS A 51 1.11 -15.94 8.89
N ALA A 52 0.77 -15.19 7.84
CA ALA A 52 0.77 -15.65 6.46
C ALA A 52 2.19 -15.85 5.88
N GLY A 53 3.25 -15.50 6.62
CA GLY A 53 4.62 -15.68 6.16
C GLY A 53 5.01 -14.75 5.02
N SER A 54 4.43 -13.54 4.95
CA SER A 54 4.85 -12.52 3.99
C SER A 54 6.36 -12.25 4.11
N LYS A 55 7.05 -12.17 2.98
CA LYS A 55 8.46 -11.77 2.92
C LYS A 55 8.67 -10.25 2.84
N TYR A 56 7.60 -9.49 2.62
CA TYR A 56 7.64 -8.04 2.39
C TYR A 56 7.23 -7.26 3.65
N PRO A 57 7.85 -6.09 3.91
CA PRO A 57 7.54 -5.29 5.07
C PRO A 57 6.14 -4.64 4.97
N LEU A 58 5.60 -4.25 6.11
CA LEU A 58 4.45 -3.34 6.20
C LEU A 58 4.95 -1.93 6.51
N VAL A 59 4.76 -1.01 5.55
CA VAL A 59 4.99 0.42 5.70
C VAL A 59 3.69 1.10 6.12
N VAL A 60 3.74 1.89 7.19
CA VAL A 60 2.61 2.66 7.69
C VAL A 60 2.85 4.13 7.34
N ALA A 61 2.16 4.62 6.33
CA ALA A 61 2.05 6.04 6.03
C ALA A 61 1.23 6.70 7.14
N LEU A 62 1.78 7.68 7.85
CA LEU A 62 1.11 8.28 9.00
C LEU A 62 1.09 9.79 8.93
N LEU A 63 0.01 10.40 9.43
CA LEU A 63 -0.06 11.84 9.66
C LEU A 63 0.59 12.23 10.99
N PRO A 64 1.03 13.49 11.15
CA PRO A 64 1.68 13.97 12.38
C PRO A 64 0.82 13.83 13.64
N ASP A 65 -0.51 13.80 13.48
CA ASP A 65 -1.48 13.70 14.57
C ASP A 65 -1.55 12.31 15.23
N VAL A 66 -0.91 11.29 14.67
CA VAL A 66 -0.81 9.96 15.28
C VAL A 66 0.06 10.01 16.55
N PRO A 67 -0.49 9.66 17.74
CA PRO A 67 0.25 9.73 19.00
C PRO A 67 1.51 8.86 19.04
N GLU A 68 2.55 9.37 19.71
CA GLU A 68 3.84 8.68 19.86
C GLU A 68 3.74 7.26 20.46
N HIS A 69 2.80 7.06 21.39
CA HIS A 69 2.59 5.74 21.97
C HIS A 69 2.03 4.72 20.96
N HIS A 70 1.16 5.13 20.03
CA HIS A 70 0.70 4.28 18.92
C HIS A 70 1.87 3.93 18.00
N ARG A 71 2.70 4.92 17.65
CA ARG A 71 3.89 4.75 16.80
C ARG A 71 4.86 3.71 17.38
N LYS A 72 5.20 3.83 18.66
CA LYS A 72 6.05 2.85 19.37
C LYS A 72 5.49 1.44 19.32
N ILE A 73 4.18 1.29 19.48
CA ILE A 73 3.54 -0.03 19.38
C ILE A 73 3.69 -0.59 17.96
N LEU A 74 3.43 0.21 16.92
CA LEU A 74 3.58 -0.22 15.53
C LEU A 74 5.02 -0.64 15.20
N VAL A 75 6.01 0.14 15.63
CA VAL A 75 7.43 -0.24 15.50
C VAL A 75 7.72 -1.56 16.22
N SER A 76 7.16 -1.77 17.41
CA SER A 76 7.31 -3.06 18.13
C SER A 76 6.68 -4.25 17.39
N GLN A 77 5.73 -3.99 16.47
CA GLN A 77 5.16 -5.01 15.58
C GLN A 77 5.98 -5.23 14.30
N GLY A 78 7.13 -4.56 14.14
CA GLY A 78 7.98 -4.63 12.95
C GLY A 78 7.47 -3.79 11.78
N CYS A 79 6.55 -2.85 12.01
CA CYS A 79 6.13 -1.92 10.98
C CYS A 79 7.22 -0.87 10.72
N ILE A 80 7.39 -0.48 9.47
CA ILE A 80 8.19 0.67 9.07
C ILE A 80 7.26 1.88 9.08
N LEU A 81 7.61 2.92 9.83
CA LEU A 81 6.80 4.14 9.89
C LEU A 81 7.33 5.16 8.89
N ARG A 82 6.42 5.76 8.10
CA ARG A 82 6.72 6.87 7.21
C ARG A 82 5.74 8.00 7.46
N GLU A 83 6.23 9.06 8.07
CA GLU A 83 5.44 10.28 8.24
C GLU A 83 5.21 10.96 6.88
N ILE A 84 4.00 11.46 6.66
CA ILE A 84 3.58 12.17 5.46
C ILE A 84 2.84 13.45 5.82
N GLU A 85 2.94 14.44 4.94
CA GLU A 85 2.25 15.71 5.12
C GLU A 85 0.78 15.61 4.68
N PRO A 86 -0.17 16.17 5.46
CA PRO A 86 -1.57 16.25 5.06
C PRO A 86 -1.75 16.90 3.68
N VAL A 87 -2.73 16.41 2.92
CA VAL A 87 -3.14 17.02 1.66
C VAL A 87 -4.40 17.84 1.91
N HIS A 88 -4.24 19.17 1.88
CA HIS A 88 -5.35 20.11 1.97
C HIS A 88 -5.83 20.51 0.57
N PRO A 89 -7.16 20.53 0.33
CA PRO A 89 -7.67 21.07 -0.91
C PRO A 89 -7.38 22.58 -1.01
N PRO A 90 -7.22 23.13 -2.22
CA PRO A 90 -7.05 24.57 -2.41
C PRO A 90 -8.26 25.35 -1.87
N GLU A 91 -8.02 26.50 -1.24
CA GLU A 91 -9.07 27.32 -0.58
C GLU A 91 -10.24 27.70 -1.50
N ASN A 92 -9.99 27.81 -2.82
CA ASN A 92 -10.94 28.33 -3.80
C ASN A 92 -11.58 27.27 -4.73
N GLN A 93 -11.40 25.97 -4.46
CA GLN A 93 -11.93 24.88 -5.29
C GLN A 93 -12.87 23.95 -4.53
N THR A 94 -14.02 24.48 -4.11
CA THR A 94 -14.98 23.77 -3.26
C THR A 94 -16.11 23.05 -4.02
N GLN A 95 -16.08 22.98 -5.36
CA GLN A 95 -17.15 22.24 -6.06
C GLN A 95 -16.97 20.72 -5.89
N PHE A 96 -15.73 20.24 -5.92
CA PHE A 96 -15.40 18.81 -5.87
C PHE A 96 -14.40 18.46 -4.77
N ALA A 97 -13.70 19.45 -4.19
CA ALA A 97 -12.72 19.22 -3.14
C ALA A 97 -13.22 19.77 -1.80
N MET A 98 -13.68 18.87 -0.92
CA MET A 98 -14.16 19.24 0.41
C MET A 98 -13.04 19.18 1.45
N ALA A 99 -12.94 20.20 2.30
CA ALA A 99 -11.93 20.27 3.36
C ALA A 99 -12.01 19.13 4.39
N TYR A 100 -13.19 18.55 4.62
CA TYR A 100 -13.32 17.44 5.57
C TYR A 100 -12.75 16.11 5.04
N TYR A 101 -12.42 16.00 3.75
CA TYR A 101 -11.77 14.83 3.14
C TYR A 101 -10.24 14.87 3.18
N VAL A 102 -9.62 15.75 3.98
CA VAL A 102 -8.15 15.84 4.13
C VAL A 102 -7.52 14.48 4.43
N ILE A 103 -8.14 13.67 5.28
CA ILE A 103 -7.66 12.31 5.59
C ILE A 103 -7.64 11.45 4.32
N ASN A 104 -8.70 11.50 3.51
CA ASN A 104 -8.81 10.74 2.26
C ASN A 104 -7.78 11.21 1.21
N TYR A 105 -7.61 12.52 1.04
CA TYR A 105 -6.61 13.04 0.09
C TYR A 105 -5.19 12.70 0.54
N SER A 106 -4.93 12.71 1.85
CA SER A 106 -3.61 12.39 2.39
C SER A 106 -3.18 10.95 2.10
N LYS A 107 -4.13 10.01 1.92
CA LYS A 107 -3.81 8.65 1.44
C LYS A 107 -3.05 8.67 0.11
N LEU A 108 -3.26 9.68 -0.75
CA LEU A 108 -2.59 9.79 -2.04
C LEU A 108 -1.08 10.05 -1.93
N ARG A 109 -0.57 10.50 -0.77
CA ARG A 109 0.89 10.65 -0.53
C ARG A 109 1.65 9.34 -0.62
N ILE A 110 0.95 8.19 -0.52
CA ILE A 110 1.55 6.87 -0.73
C ILE A 110 2.22 6.76 -2.11
N TRP A 111 1.71 7.46 -3.14
CA TRP A 111 2.35 7.49 -4.46
C TRP A 111 3.74 8.15 -4.48
N GLU A 112 4.14 8.87 -3.43
CA GLU A 112 5.47 9.46 -3.29
C GLU A 112 6.51 8.47 -2.73
N PHE A 113 6.11 7.22 -2.46
CA PHE A 113 6.99 6.19 -1.92
C PHE A 113 7.77 5.51 -3.06
N VAL A 114 8.53 6.33 -3.79
CA VAL A 114 9.23 5.98 -5.04
C VAL A 114 10.45 5.08 -4.84
N GLU A 115 10.83 4.78 -3.59
CA GLU A 115 11.83 3.76 -3.28
C GLU A 115 11.31 2.32 -3.46
N TYR A 116 9.98 2.14 -3.55
CA TYR A 116 9.35 0.86 -3.84
C TYR A 116 8.97 0.77 -5.32
N SER A 117 9.33 -0.34 -5.94
CA SER A 117 8.94 -0.66 -7.33
C SER A 117 7.46 -1.01 -7.47
N LYS A 118 6.89 -1.63 -6.44
CA LYS A 118 5.51 -2.09 -6.40
C LYS A 118 5.03 -2.09 -4.96
N MET A 119 3.81 -1.61 -4.78
CA MET A 119 3.17 -1.54 -3.48
C MET A 119 1.79 -2.17 -3.55
N ILE A 120 1.40 -2.86 -2.48
CA ILE A 120 0.02 -3.31 -2.28
C ILE A 120 -0.54 -2.52 -1.12
N TYR A 121 -1.54 -1.68 -1.39
CA TYR A 121 -2.25 -0.95 -0.36
C TYR A 121 -3.31 -1.83 0.30
N LEU A 122 -3.33 -1.82 1.63
CA LEU A 122 -4.36 -2.45 2.45
C LEU A 122 -4.82 -1.43 3.50
N ASP A 123 -6.13 -1.20 3.60
CA ASP A 123 -6.66 -0.38 4.68
C ASP A 123 -6.34 -1.00 6.05
N GLY A 124 -6.24 -0.16 7.08
CA GLY A 124 -5.85 -0.58 8.43
C GLY A 124 -6.87 -1.52 9.10
N ASP A 125 -8.04 -1.71 8.53
CA ASP A 125 -9.10 -2.62 8.97
C ASP A 125 -9.17 -3.94 8.17
N ILE A 126 -8.15 -4.21 7.33
CA ILE A 126 -8.01 -5.49 6.62
C ILE A 126 -7.32 -6.54 7.49
N GLN A 127 -7.86 -7.75 7.49
CA GLN A 127 -7.24 -8.93 8.09
C GLN A 127 -6.72 -9.91 7.03
N VAL A 128 -5.45 -10.28 7.15
CA VAL A 128 -4.80 -11.27 6.28
C VAL A 128 -4.84 -12.65 6.94
N PHE A 129 -5.24 -13.66 6.17
CA PHE A 129 -5.32 -15.07 6.60
C PHE A 129 -4.31 -15.97 5.88
N ASP A 130 -4.11 -15.74 4.58
CA ASP A 130 -3.21 -16.53 3.72
C ASP A 130 -2.19 -15.64 3.01
N ASN A 131 -1.12 -16.23 2.49
CA ASN A 131 -0.07 -15.51 1.78
C ASN A 131 -0.54 -15.11 0.37
N PHE A 132 -0.38 -13.84 0.01
CA PHE A 132 -0.67 -13.33 -1.33
C PHE A 132 0.48 -12.51 -1.92
N ASP A 133 1.72 -12.84 -1.54
CA ASP A 133 2.93 -12.19 -2.07
C ASP A 133 3.06 -12.34 -3.59
N HIS A 134 2.44 -13.37 -4.18
CA HIS A 134 2.39 -13.59 -5.63
C HIS A 134 1.73 -12.43 -6.40
N LEU A 135 0.94 -11.57 -5.73
CA LEU A 135 0.39 -10.37 -6.36
C LEU A 135 1.47 -9.36 -6.75
N PHE A 136 2.65 -9.40 -6.11
CA PHE A 136 3.78 -8.57 -6.54
C PHE A 136 4.39 -9.03 -7.87
N ASP A 137 4.11 -10.26 -8.33
CA ASP A 137 4.57 -10.78 -9.61
C ASP A 137 3.65 -10.39 -10.78
N MET A 138 2.53 -9.70 -10.53
CA MET A 138 1.63 -9.23 -11.58
C MET A 138 2.32 -8.23 -12.52
N PRO A 139 1.96 -8.17 -13.81
CA PRO A 139 2.58 -7.24 -14.77
C PRO A 139 2.52 -5.76 -14.34
N ASP A 140 3.60 -5.03 -14.58
CA ASP A 140 3.66 -3.59 -14.30
C ASP A 140 2.82 -2.77 -15.31
N GLY A 141 2.59 -1.50 -15.01
CA GLY A 141 1.84 -0.58 -15.87
C GLY A 141 0.31 -0.62 -15.68
N TYR A 142 -0.18 -1.37 -14.70
CA TYR A 142 -1.60 -1.51 -14.37
C TYR A 142 -1.90 -1.12 -12.93
N PHE A 143 -3.12 -0.68 -12.68
CA PHE A 143 -3.69 -0.51 -11.35
C PHE A 143 -4.66 -1.66 -11.08
N TYR A 144 -4.27 -2.59 -10.20
CA TYR A 144 -5.08 -3.76 -9.85
C TYR A 144 -5.91 -3.48 -8.59
N ALA A 145 -7.18 -3.89 -8.61
CA ALA A 145 -8.08 -3.80 -7.47
C ALA A 145 -9.14 -4.91 -7.55
N VAL A 146 -9.75 -5.23 -6.41
CA VAL A 146 -10.89 -6.13 -6.35
C VAL A 146 -12.20 -5.38 -6.62
N MET A 147 -13.19 -6.07 -7.16
CA MET A 147 -14.54 -5.51 -7.32
C MET A 147 -15.17 -5.22 -5.95
N ASP A 148 -15.88 -4.11 -5.84
CA ASP A 148 -16.67 -3.75 -4.66
C ASP A 148 -18.00 -4.53 -4.60
N CYS A 149 -18.69 -4.56 -3.46
CA CYS A 149 -20.05 -5.13 -3.36
C CYS A 149 -21.05 -4.23 -4.07
N PHE A 150 -21.55 -4.67 -5.21
CA PHE A 150 -22.62 -3.99 -5.94
C PHE A 150 -24.01 -4.52 -5.57
N CYS A 151 -24.08 -5.22 -4.45
CA CYS A 151 -25.25 -5.90 -3.93
C CYS A 151 -26.23 -4.96 -3.17
N GLU A 152 -25.75 -3.78 -2.74
CA GLU A 152 -26.49 -2.85 -1.89
C GLU A 152 -27.36 -1.85 -2.67
N LYS A 153 -28.46 -1.39 -2.05
CA LYS A 153 -29.39 -0.42 -2.67
C LYS A 153 -28.76 0.93 -2.99
N THR A 154 -27.70 1.30 -2.29
CA THR A 154 -26.86 2.48 -2.57
C THR A 154 -26.34 2.48 -4.01
N TRP A 155 -26.11 1.30 -4.58
CA TRP A 155 -25.69 1.15 -5.97
C TRP A 155 -26.85 1.14 -6.97
N SER A 156 -28.12 1.16 -6.55
CA SER A 156 -29.28 0.90 -7.43
C SER A 156 -29.40 1.79 -8.68
N SER A 157 -28.83 2.99 -8.65
CA SER A 157 -28.77 3.92 -9.79
C SER A 157 -27.56 3.71 -10.71
N SER A 158 -26.61 2.87 -10.30
CA SER A 158 -25.38 2.58 -11.04
C SER A 158 -25.57 1.41 -12.01
N PRO A 159 -24.87 1.41 -13.16
CA PRO A 159 -24.79 0.23 -14.03
C PRO A 159 -24.30 -1.04 -13.30
N GLN A 160 -23.41 -0.87 -12.33
CA GLN A 160 -22.77 -1.93 -11.56
C GLN A 160 -23.76 -2.75 -10.72
N TYR A 161 -24.88 -2.15 -10.29
CA TYR A 161 -25.92 -2.88 -9.55
C TYR A 161 -26.49 -4.07 -10.33
N LYS A 162 -26.50 -4.00 -11.66
CA LYS A 162 -26.92 -5.11 -12.52
C LYS A 162 -25.97 -6.30 -12.48
N ILE A 163 -24.71 -6.09 -12.10
CA ILE A 163 -23.73 -7.17 -11.89
C ILE A 163 -24.17 -8.02 -10.70
N GLY A 164 -24.79 -7.41 -9.68
CA GLY A 164 -25.29 -8.10 -8.49
C GLY A 164 -24.20 -8.75 -7.63
N TYR A 165 -22.92 -8.46 -7.90
CA TYR A 165 -21.80 -9.09 -7.22
C TYR A 165 -21.81 -8.75 -5.73
N CYS A 166 -21.68 -9.80 -4.91
CA CYS A 166 -21.66 -9.69 -3.46
C CYS A 166 -20.40 -10.33 -2.88
N GLN A 167 -19.50 -9.52 -2.30
CA GLN A 167 -18.29 -10.04 -1.64
C GLN A 167 -18.62 -10.99 -0.48
N GLN A 168 -19.73 -10.78 0.22
CA GLN A 168 -20.17 -11.64 1.34
C GLN A 168 -20.88 -12.92 0.85
N CYS A 169 -21.32 -12.97 -0.40
CA CYS A 169 -22.01 -14.09 -1.01
C CYS A 169 -21.51 -14.29 -2.45
N PRO A 170 -20.23 -14.66 -2.65
CA PRO A 170 -19.63 -14.69 -3.98
C PRO A 170 -20.31 -15.69 -4.94
N GLY A 171 -21.05 -16.67 -4.42
CA GLY A 171 -21.88 -17.61 -5.21
C GLY A 171 -23.27 -17.10 -5.61
N LYS A 172 -23.75 -15.97 -5.06
CA LYS A 172 -25.01 -15.34 -5.50
C LYS A 172 -24.69 -14.38 -6.66
N GLY A 173 -24.77 -14.88 -7.89
CA GLY A 173 -24.55 -14.06 -9.10
C GLY A 173 -23.86 -14.76 -10.26
N GLN A 174 -23.31 -15.98 -10.06
CA GLN A 174 -23.03 -16.87 -11.17
C GLN A 174 -24.37 -17.39 -11.72
N VAL A 175 -24.93 -16.64 -12.66
CA VAL A 175 -25.81 -17.26 -13.66
C VAL A 175 -24.86 -18.07 -14.52
N ASP A 176 -24.95 -19.39 -14.43
CA ASP A 176 -24.26 -20.31 -15.34
C ASP A 176 -24.51 -19.85 -16.78
N GLY A 177 -23.44 -19.47 -17.47
CA GLY A 177 -23.43 -19.18 -18.91
C GLY A 177 -23.05 -20.43 -19.70
#